data_AF-E3PTS6-F1
#
_entry.id   AF-E3PTS6-F1
#
_cell.length_a   1.000
_cell.length_b   1.000
_cell.length_c   1.000
_cell.angle_alpha   90.00
_cell.angle_beta   90.00
_cell.angle_gamma   90.00
#
_symmetry.space_group_name_H-M   'P 1'
#
loop_
_entity.id
_entity.type
_entity.pdbx_description
1 polymer ?
#
loop_
_entity_poly.entity_id
_entity_poly.type
_entity_poly.pdbx_seq_one_letter_code
_entity_poly.pdbx_strand_id
1 'polypeptide(L)' 'MLSIRCSSEDENLIKKYAAMKKQSVSEFLRQAALEKIEDEYDLKLVKDYLDKKEKMSFYSADEVEKELGI' A
#
# COMPACT_ATOMS: atom_id res chain seq x y z
N MET A 1 5.05 -14.40 17.55
CA MET A 1 5.67 -15.19 16.47
C MET A 1 4.58 -15.51 15.47
N LEU A 2 4.73 -15.14 14.20
CA LEU A 2 3.80 -15.53 13.13
C LEU A 2 4.31 -16.83 12.51
N SER A 3 3.44 -17.81 12.29
CA SER A 3 3.79 -19.05 11.60
C SER A 3 2.86 -19.22 10.41
N ILE A 4 3.45 -19.42 9.23
CA ILE A 4 2.72 -19.62 7.98
C ILE A 4 3.04 -21.01 7.47
N ARG A 5 1.99 -21.79 7.20
CA ARG A 5 2.13 -23.09 6.56
C ARG A 5 2.41 -22.89 5.08
N CYS A 6 3.51 -23.43 4.60
CA CYS A 6 3.88 -23.41 3.18
C CYS A 6 4.50 -24.76 2.79
N SER A 7 4.59 -25.02 1.49
CA SER A 7 5.31 -26.19 0.99
C SER A 7 6.82 -26.01 1.17
N SER A 8 7.58 -27.10 1.16
CA SER A 8 9.05 -27.02 1.22
C SER A 8 9.66 -26.30 0.02
N GLU A 9 8.98 -26.31 -1.13
CA GLU A 9 9.40 -25.59 -2.33
C GLU A 9 9.21 -24.08 -2.16
N ASP A 10 8.03 -23.65 -1.71
CA ASP A 10 7.73 -22.23 -1.42
C ASP A 10 8.67 -21.67 -0.36
N GLU A 11 8.91 -22.43 0.72
CA GLU A 11 9.80 -22.03 1.80
C GLU A 11 11.23 -21.77 1.27
N ASN A 12 11.73 -22.66 0.41
CA ASN A 12 13.04 -22.50 -0.21
C ASN A 12 13.10 -21.27 -1.13
N LEU A 13 12.03 -21.02 -1.88
CA LEU A 13 11.96 -19.90 -2.81
C LEU A 13 11.92 -18.56 -2.05
N ILE A 14 11.10 -18.47 -1.00
CA ILE A 14 11.00 -17.31 -0.11
C ILE A 14 12.35 -17.02 0.57
N LYS A 15 13.01 -18.06 1.10
CA LYS A 15 14.33 -17.92 1.74
C LYS A 15 15.39 -17.40 0.77
N LYS A 16 15.45 -17.95 -0.45
CA LYS A 16 16.40 -17.51 -1.49
C LYS A 16 16.14 -16.06 -1.90
N TYR A 17 14.88 -15.69 -2.07
CA TYR A 17 14.51 -14.32 -2.44
C TYR A 17 14.89 -13.31 -1.35
N ALA A 18 14.55 -13.59 -0.09
CA ALA A 18 14.91 -12.74 1.04
C ALA A 18 16.44 -12.59 1.17
N ALA A 19 17.19 -13.68 1.02
CA ALA A 19 18.66 -13.66 1.02
C ALA A 19 19.24 -12.81 -0.12
N MET A 20 18.68 -12.89 -1.33
CA MET A 20 19.07 -12.07 -2.48
C MET A 20 18.86 -10.57 -2.21
N LYS A 21 17.80 -10.23 -1.49
CA LYS A 21 17.48 -8.86 -1.06
C LYS A 21 18.22 -8.43 0.21
N LYS A 22 19.07 -9.30 0.78
CA LYS A 22 19.78 -9.07 2.06
C LYS A 22 18.82 -8.75 3.21
N GLN A 23 17.63 -9.35 3.21
CA GLN A 23 16.61 -9.21 4.24
C GLN A 23 16.35 -10.57 4.89
N SER A 24 15.86 -10.56 6.13
CA SER A 24 15.32 -11.77 6.75
C SER A 24 13.97 -12.14 6.14
N VAL A 25 13.59 -13.42 6.23
CA VAL A 25 12.27 -13.89 5.77
C VAL A 25 11.14 -13.14 6.48
N SER A 26 11.28 -12.87 7.78
CA SER A 26 10.30 -12.13 8.56
C SER A 26 10.14 -10.68 8.11
N GLU A 27 11.23 -10.01 7.74
CA GLU A 27 11.18 -8.65 7.19
C GLU A 27 10.51 -8.64 5.83
N PHE A 28 10.91 -9.54 4.94
CA PHE A 28 10.31 -9.66 3.62
C PHE A 28 8.80 -9.93 3.69
N LEU A 29 8.38 -10.89 4.51
CA LEU A 29 6.96 -11.23 4.66
C LEU A 29 6.15 -10.09 5.29
N ARG A 30 6.74 -9.36 6.25
CA ARG A 30 6.10 -8.17 6.85
C ARG A 30 5.90 -7.08 5.80
N GLN A 31 6.96 -6.78 5.03
CA GLN A 31 6.91 -5.74 4.00
C GLN A 31 5.90 -6.11 2.92
N ALA A 32 5.96 -7.33 2.38
CA ALA A 32 5.03 -7.79 1.36
C ALA A 32 3.57 -7.76 1.82
N ALA A 33 3.30 -8.08 3.10
CA ALA A 33 1.96 -8.00 3.66
C ALA A 33 1.46 -6.55 3.76
N LEU A 34 2.32 -5.61 4.18
CA LEU A 34 1.97 -4.19 4.27
C LEU A 34 1.76 -3.58 2.88
N GLU A 35 2.65 -3.83 1.93
CA GLU A 35 2.52 -3.38 0.54
C GLU A 35 1.20 -3.86 -0.06
N LYS A 36 0.83 -5.13 0.18
CA LYS A 36 -0.44 -5.67 -0.32
C LYS A 36 -1.67 -4.99 0.28
N ILE A 37 -1.60 -4.62 1.56
CA ILE A 37 -2.67 -3.87 2.23
C ILE A 37 -2.76 -2.46 1.65
N GLU A 38 -1.63 -1.77 1.52
CA GLU A 38 -1.55 -0.41 0.97
C GLU A 38 -2.11 -0.35 -0.46
N ASP A 39 -1.71 -1.27 -1.33
CA ASP A 39 -2.23 -1.36 -2.71
C ASP A 39 -3.75 -1.46 -2.75
N GLU A 40 -4.36 -2.26 -1.86
CA GLU A 40 -5.82 -2.42 -1.80
C GLU A 40 -6.52 -1.15 -1.28
N TYR A 41 -5.93 -0.46 -0.32
CA TYR A 41 -6.45 0.83 0.17
C TYR A 41 -6.32 1.93 -0.88
N ASP A 42 -5.17 2.04 -1.54
CA ASP A 42 -4.89 3.05 -2.57
C ASP A 42 -5.82 2.88 -3.77
N LEU A 43 -5.99 1.64 -4.25
CA LEU A 43 -6.94 1.35 -5.33
C LEU A 43 -8.37 1.73 -4.96
N LYS A 44 -8.79 1.44 -3.73
CA LYS A 44 -10.11 1.82 -3.24
C LYS A 44 -10.27 3.34 -3.16
N LEU A 45 -9.26 4.05 -2.66
CA LEU A 45 -9.27 5.50 -2.55
C LEU A 45 -9.41 6.16 -3.92
N VAL A 46 -8.64 5.71 -4.91
CA VAL A 46 -8.72 6.21 -6.29
C VAL A 46 -10.10 5.94 -6.89
N LYS A 47 -10.64 4.73 -6.69
CA LYS A 47 -11.97 4.38 -7.18
C LYS A 47 -13.06 5.25 -6.56
N ASP A 48 -13.03 5.42 -5.24
CA ASP A 48 -13.97 6.27 -4.51
C ASP A 48 -13.87 7.74 -4.96
N TYR A 49 -12.66 8.23 -5.25
CA TYR A 49 -12.45 9.55 -5.82
C TYR A 49 -13.08 9.67 -7.21
N LEU A 50 -12.83 8.72 -8.11
CA LEU A 50 -13.38 8.73 -9.47
C LEU A 50 -14.91 8.69 -9.48
N ASP A 51 -15.54 7.88 -8.62
CA ASP A 51 -16.99 7.78 -8.50
C ASP A 51 -17.64 9.07 -7.96
N LYS A 52 -16.92 9.81 -7.10
CA LYS A 52 -17.40 11.06 -6.48
C LYS A 52 -16.93 12.31 -7.21
N LYS A 53 -16.03 12.18 -8.19
CA LYS A 53 -15.36 13.31 -8.86
C LYS A 53 -16.35 14.30 -9.46
N GLU A 54 -17.43 13.82 -10.08
CA GLU A 54 -18.46 14.70 -10.67
C GLU A 54 -19.30 15.45 -9.62
N LYS A 55 -19.29 14.99 -8.37
CA LYS A 55 -20.02 15.58 -7.24
C LYS A 55 -19.11 16.35 -6.29
N MET A 56 -17.80 16.38 -6.53
CA MET A 56 -16.82 17.10 -5.72
C MET A 56 -16.58 18.48 -6.30
N SER A 57 -16.58 19.49 -5.42
CA SER A 57 -16.09 20.83 -5.75
C SER A 57 -14.57 20.83 -5.62
N PHE A 58 -13.90 21.31 -6.67
CA PHE A 58 -12.47 21.56 -6.67
C PHE A 58 -12.25 23.05 -6.54
N TYR A 59 -11.36 23.43 -5.64
CA TYR A 59 -10.96 24.81 -5.42
C TYR A 59 -9.51 25.00 -5.88
N SER A 60 -9.23 26.12 -6.52
CA SER A 60 -7.88 26.58 -6.79
C SER A 60 -7.19 27.05 -5.51
N ALA A 61 -5.86 27.16 -5.55
CA ALA A 61 -5.09 27.65 -4.39
C ALA A 61 -5.58 29.03 -3.92
N ASP A 62 -5.82 29.95 -4.86
CA ASP A 62 -6.32 31.30 -4.58
C ASP A 62 -7.71 31.29 -3.89
N GLU A 63 -8.59 30.36 -4.27
CA GLU A 63 -9.92 30.21 -3.66
C GLU A 63 -9.82 29.70 -2.22
N VAL A 64 -8.92 28.75 -1.97
CA VAL A 64 -8.68 28.20 -0.62
C VAL A 64 -8.03 29.23 0.29
N GLU A 65 -7.02 29.97 -0.20
CA GLU A 65 -6.37 31.06 0.55
C GLU A 65 -7.37 32.13 0.96
N LYS A 66 -8.26 32.51 0.02
CA LYS A 66 -9.33 33.47 0.28
C LYS A 66 -10.37 32.96 1.29
N GLU A 67 -10.73 31.68 1.28
CA GLU A 67 -11.63 31.09 2.28
C GLU A 67 -10.99 30.97 3.66
N LEU A 68 -9.68 30.66 3.72
CA LEU A 68 -8.94 30.49 4.98
C LEU A 68 -8.40 31.80 5.56
N GLY A 69 -8.41 32.89 4.79
CA GLY A 69 -8.00 34.22 5.24
C GLY A 69 -6.48 34.38 5.41
N ILE A 70 -5.71 33.63 4.61
CA ILE A 70 -4.24 33.65 4.56
C ILE A 70 -3.74 34.27 3.25
#